data_AF-A0A841MF48-F1
#
_entry.id   AF-A0A841MF48-F1
#
_cell.length_a   1.000
_cell.length_b   1.000
_cell.length_c   1.000
_cell.angle_alpha   90.00
_cell.angle_beta   90.00
_cell.angle_gamma   90.00
#
_symmetry.space_group_name_H-M   'P 1'
#
loop_
_entity.id
_entity.type
_entity.pdbx_description
1 polymer ?
#
loop_
_entity_poly.entity_id
_entity_poly.type
_entity_poly.pdbx_seq_one_letter_code
_entity_poly.pdbx_strand_id
1 'polypeptide(L)' 'MQIKPLPDLVAYRKKITALEKEISKLKSAIAKSKQFNQKVELNQQLKAAEKELEWLFADGKGSN' A
#
# COMPACT_ATOMS: atom_id res chain seq x y z
N MET A 1 -5.34 1.10 26.94
CA MET A 1 -4.25 1.09 25.94
C MET A 1 -3.92 -0.37 25.63
N GLN A 2 -4.46 -0.95 24.55
CA GLN A 2 -4.04 -2.31 24.15
C GLN A 2 -2.70 -2.20 23.44
N ILE A 3 -1.65 -2.73 24.08
CA ILE A 3 -0.33 -2.86 23.48
C ILE A 3 -0.45 -4.00 22.46
N LYS A 4 -0.50 -3.69 21.16
CA LYS A 4 -0.41 -4.71 20.10
C LYS A 4 0.89 -5.50 20.35
N PRO A 5 0.85 -6.84 20.45
CA PRO A 5 2.03 -7.62 20.77
C PRO A 5 3.11 -7.43 19.69
N LEU A 6 4.39 -7.44 20.08
CA LEU A 6 5.52 -7.15 19.18
C LEU A 6 5.48 -7.87 17.82
N PRO A 7 5.05 -9.15 17.71
CA PRO A 7 4.89 -9.82 16.42
C PRO A 7 3.92 -9.10 15.46
N ASP A 8 2.85 -8.51 16.00
CA ASP A 8 1.83 -7.81 15.21
C ASP A 8 2.39 -6.48 14.69
N LEU A 9 3.22 -5.80 15.49
CA LEU A 9 3.91 -4.59 15.06
C LEU A 9 4.90 -4.87 13.92
N VAL A 10 5.64 -5.99 14.01
CA VAL A 10 6.58 -6.41 12.95
C VAL A 10 5.82 -6.82 11.69
N ALA A 11 4.73 -7.56 11.80
CA ALA A 11 3.89 -7.94 10.67
C ALA A 11 3.27 -6.71 9.99
N TYR A 12 2.77 -5.77 10.78
CA TYR A 12 2.23 -4.49 10.31
C TYR A 12 3.29 -3.68 9.55
N ARG A 13 4.50 -3.53 10.11
CA ARG A 13 5.60 -2.81 9.44
C ARG A 13 6.04 -3.50 8.15
N LYS A 14 6.13 -4.83 8.14
CA LYS A 14 6.43 -5.60 6.92
C LYS A 14 5.40 -5.36 5.83
N LYS A 15 4.10 -5.33 6.19
CA LYS A 15 3.01 -5.08 5.25
C LYS A 15 3.07 -3.68 4.65
N ILE A 16 3.32 -2.65 5.47
CA ILE A 16 3.54 -1.28 4.98
C ILE A 16 4.70 -1.24 3.98
N THR A 17 5.86 -1.78 4.35
CA THR A 17 7.03 -1.75 3.47
C THR A 17 6.81 -2.52 2.16
N ALA A 18 6.01 -3.58 2.17
CA ALA A 18 5.64 -4.31 0.96
C ALA A 18 4.77 -3.44 0.03
N LEU A 19 3.72 -2.81 0.58
CA LEU A 19 2.82 -1.93 -0.16
C LEU A 19 3.54 -0.70 -0.73
N GLU A 20 4.43 -0.07 0.04
CA GLU A 20 5.24 1.06 -0.44
C GLU A 20 6.11 0.67 -1.65
N LYS A 21 6.73 -0.50 -1.60
CA LYS A 21 7.52 -1.03 -2.73
C LYS A 21 6.65 -1.33 -3.94
N GLU A 22 5.46 -1.88 -3.73
CA GLU A 22 4.51 -2.18 -4.79
C GLU A 22 4.02 -0.90 -5.48
N ILE A 23 3.62 0.11 -4.70
CA ILE A 23 3.25 1.45 -5.18
C ILE A 23 4.37 2.06 -6.04
N SER A 24 5.62 1.99 -5.57
CA SER A 24 6.78 2.50 -6.32
C SER A 24 6.97 1.77 -7.66
N LYS A 25 6.83 0.44 -7.67
CA LYS A 25 6.90 -0.37 -8.89
C LYS A 25 5.77 -0.04 -9.87
N LEU A 26 4.53 0.07 -9.38
CA LEU A 26 3.36 0.40 -10.18
C LEU A 26 3.49 1.80 -10.80
N LYS A 27 3.90 2.81 -10.03
CA LYS A 27 4.19 4.17 -10.55
C LYS A 27 5.24 4.13 -11.66
N SER A 28 6.31 3.36 -11.46
CA SER A 28 7.36 3.18 -12.48
C SER A 28 6.85 2.46 -13.73
N ALA A 29 5.99 1.45 -13.58
CA ALA A 29 5.40 0.70 -14.68
C ALA A 29 4.41 1.56 -15.49
N ILE A 30 3.59 2.38 -14.83
CA ILE A 30 2.65 3.32 -15.46
C ILE A 30 3.42 4.33 -16.32
N ALA A 31 4.50 4.90 -15.77
CA ALA A 31 5.34 5.87 -16.48
C ALA A 31 5.99 5.28 -17.74
N LYS A 32 6.34 3.98 -17.71
CA LYS A 32 6.97 3.27 -18.84
C LYS A 32 5.96 2.69 -19.84
N SER A 33 4.71 2.51 -19.43
CA SER A 33 3.68 1.94 -20.29
C SER A 33 3.30 2.90 -21.43
N LYS A 34 3.05 2.36 -22.63
CA LYS A 34 2.61 3.11 -23.81
C LYS A 34 1.16 2.82 -24.19
N GLN A 35 0.60 1.72 -23.70
CA GLN A 35 -0.77 1.31 -24.02
C GLN A 35 -1.75 1.89 -23.00
N PHE A 36 -2.81 2.53 -23.48
CA PHE A 36 -3.81 3.14 -22.62
C PHE A 36 -4.46 2.12 -21.68
N ASN A 37 -4.90 0.97 -22.21
CA ASN A 37 -5.54 -0.08 -21.42
C ASN A 37 -4.62 -0.59 -20.30
N GLN A 38 -3.34 -0.82 -20.60
CA GLN A 38 -2.35 -1.23 -19.60
C GLN A 38 -2.12 -0.14 -18.54
N LYS A 39 -2.11 1.15 -18.91
CA LYS A 39 -2.05 2.25 -17.93
C LYS A 39 -3.26 2.27 -17.02
N VAL A 40 -4.47 2.04 -17.56
CA VAL A 40 -5.70 2.01 -16.78
C VAL A 40 -5.64 0.87 -15.76
N GLU A 41 -5.24 -0.33 -16.17
CA GLU A 41 -5.10 -1.48 -15.28
C GLU A 41 -4.05 -1.22 -14.18
N LEU A 42 -2.86 -0.74 -14.55
CA LEU A 42 -1.82 -0.40 -13.58
C LEU A 42 -2.26 0.73 -12.63
N ASN A 43 -3.03 1.71 -13.10
CA ASN A 43 -3.60 2.76 -12.26
C ASN A 43 -4.67 2.22 -11.29
N GLN A 44 -5.47 1.24 -11.69
CA GLN A 44 -6.43 0.59 -10.81
C GLN A 44 -5.72 -0.17 -9.69
N GLN A 45 -4.67 -0.93 -10.03
CA GLN A 45 -3.82 -1.62 -9.06
C GLN A 45 -3.14 -0.63 -8.11
N LEU A 46 -2.62 0.48 -8.64
CA LEU A 46 -1.99 1.54 -7.84
C LEU A 46 -2.96 2.11 -6.80
N LYS A 47 -4.18 2.46 -7.23
CA LYS A 47 -5.21 2.99 -6.34
C LYS A 47 -5.61 1.99 -5.26
N ALA A 48 -5.67 0.71 -5.58
CA ALA A 48 -5.98 -0.33 -4.60
C ALA A 48 -4.88 -0.42 -3.53
N ALA A 49 -3.61 -0.44 -3.94
CA ALA A 49 -2.47 -0.50 -3.02
C ALA A 49 -2.35 0.77 -2.16
N GLU A 50 -2.56 1.96 -2.74
CA GLU A 50 -2.57 3.23 -2.00
C GLU A 50 -3.71 3.27 -0.97
N LYS A 51 -4.90 2.79 -1.35
CA LYS A 51 -6.04 2.69 -0.43
C LYS A 51 -5.77 1.71 0.71
N GLU A 52 -5.19 0.55 0.43
CA GLU A 52 -4.84 -0.41 1.49
C GLU A 52 -3.81 0.17 2.46
N LEU A 53 -2.81 0.89 1.94
CA LEU A 53 -1.82 1.58 2.76
C LEU A 53 -2.47 2.66 3.64
N GLU A 54 -3.36 3.46 3.08
CA GLU A 54 -4.14 4.47 3.82
C GLU A 54 -4.97 3.83 4.93
N TRP A 55 -5.64 2.72 4.64
CA TRP A 55 -6.40 1.96 5.63
C TRP A 55 -5.53 1.44 6.77
N LEU A 56 -4.33 0.93 6.47
CA LEU A 56 -3.40 0.50 7.51
C LEU A 56 -3.00 1.67 8.40
N PHE A 57 -2.64 2.82 7.82
CA PHE A 57 -2.32 4.02 8.59
C PHE A 57 -3.51 4.58 9.38
N ALA A 58 -4.74 4.47 8.86
CA ALA A 58 -5.96 4.91 9.53
C ALA A 58 -6.36 3.97 10.68
N ASP A 59 -6.26 2.65 10.50
CA ASP A 59 -6.45 1.65 11.56
C ASP A 59 -5.42 1.84 12.70
N GLY A 60 -4.19 2.22 12.34
CA GLY A 60 -3.16 2.62 13.30
C GLY A 60 -3.47 3.92 14.08
N LYS A 61 -4.43 4.74 13.61
CA LYS A 61 -4.89 5.99 14.27
C LYS A 61 -6.28 5.88 14.91
N GLY A 62 -6.96 4.73 14.79
CA GLY A 62 -8.29 4.44 15.32
C GLY A 62 -8.31 3.85 16.73
N SER A 63 -7.43 4.30 17.61
CA SER A 63 -7.48 4.03 19.05
C SER A 63 -6.82 5.17 19.79
N ASN A 64 -7.48 6.33 19.80
CA ASN A 64 -7.27 7.38 20.79
C ASN A 64 -8.64 7.90 21.24
#